data_AF-A0A9P5T9E4-F1
#
_entry.id   AF-A0A9P5T9E4-F1
#
_cell.length_a   1.000
_cell.length_b   1.000
_cell.length_c   1.000
_cell.angle_alpha   90.00
_cell.angle_beta   90.00
_cell.angle_gamma   90.00
#
_symmetry.space_group_name_H-M   'P 1'
#
loop_
_entity.id
_entity.type
_entity.pdbx_description
1 polymer ?
#
loop_
_entity_poly.entity_id
_entity_poly.type
_entity_poly.pdbx_seq_one_letter_code
_entity_poly.pdbx_strand_id
1 'polypeptide(L)'
;MKVLLTGATGVAGLGILRSLLADNGVSQVTYLGRRPLPPWVVLPGGTSTDGASPTHPKLSTIEHKDFLTYPPAIQETIAEHDACIWALGISTVGMSEAQYTEITFGYLNAFLDVLRNKAVGTAGSPFRVVFISGKGADSTEKSRILFERVKGRAENSLIKTVEESSGRLGASILRPGYFFPSKAYPQDAPNQRDLTLRVVDKLLGAPLSIFYPAGVISVEEMGQFALEAARGKWEAKSGPSPIFENAEMKNLLKSV
;
A
#
# COMPACT_ATOMS: atom_id res chain seq x y z
N MET A 1 13.28 10.29 -5.19
CA MET A 1 11.85 10.55 -4.93
C MET A 1 11.54 10.39 -3.46
N LYS A 2 10.63 11.21 -2.93
CA LYS A 2 10.07 11.13 -1.58
C LYS A 2 8.75 10.36 -1.61
N VAL A 3 8.61 9.33 -0.79
CA VAL A 3 7.43 8.45 -0.78
C VAL A 3 6.74 8.50 0.58
N LEU A 4 5.44 8.82 0.57
CA LEU A 4 4.58 8.62 1.73
C LEU A 4 4.11 7.16 1.74
N LEU A 5 4.20 6.48 2.88
CA LEU A 5 3.73 5.11 3.03
C LEU A 5 2.76 5.01 4.20
N THR A 6 1.59 4.43 3.95
CA THR A 6 0.65 4.04 5.01
C THR A 6 0.65 2.52 5.21
N GLY A 7 0.16 2.03 6.35
CA GLY A 7 0.01 0.58 6.57
C GLY A 7 1.31 -0.23 6.69
N ALA A 8 2.45 0.41 7.01
CA ALA A 8 3.77 -0.22 7.07
C ALA A 8 3.94 -1.33 8.12
N THR A 9 2.96 -1.55 9.01
CA THR A 9 2.97 -2.67 9.97
C THR A 9 2.31 -3.93 9.42
N GLY A 10 1.52 -3.81 8.34
CA GLY A 10 0.88 -4.93 7.68
C GLY A 10 1.85 -5.72 6.79
N VAL A 11 1.41 -6.90 6.34
CA VAL A 11 2.24 -7.82 5.55
C VAL A 11 2.78 -7.15 4.26
N ALA A 12 1.88 -6.61 3.43
CA ALA A 12 2.26 -5.94 2.18
C ALA A 12 3.03 -4.64 2.45
N GLY A 13 2.50 -3.78 3.35
CA GLY A 13 3.10 -2.49 3.65
C GLY A 13 4.52 -2.59 4.20
N LEU A 14 4.83 -3.60 5.02
CA LEU A 14 6.18 -3.81 5.54
C LEU A 14 7.15 -4.27 4.45
N GLY A 15 6.73 -5.17 3.55
CA GLY A 15 7.54 -5.57 2.39
C GLY A 15 7.84 -4.40 1.45
N ILE A 16 6.83 -3.55 1.22
CA ILE A 16 6.98 -2.30 0.46
C ILE A 16 7.96 -1.35 1.16
N LEU A 17 7.82 -1.11 2.47
CA LEU A 17 8.75 -0.26 3.22
C LEU A 17 10.21 -0.71 3.02
N ARG A 18 10.48 -2.01 3.17
CA ARG A 18 11.84 -2.54 3.00
C ARG A 18 12.38 -2.33 1.59
N SER A 19 11.53 -2.49 0.57
CA SER A 19 11.90 -2.24 -0.83
C SER A 19 12.21 -0.77 -1.08
N LEU A 20 11.41 0.15 -0.52
CA LEU A 20 11.67 1.58 -0.61
C LEU A 20 12.99 1.99 0.06
N LEU A 21 13.29 1.45 1.24
CA LEU A 21 14.51 1.82 1.97
C LEU A 21 15.79 1.30 1.29
N ALA A 22 15.71 0.11 0.68
CA ALA A 22 16.81 -0.50 -0.05
C ALA A 22 17.12 0.18 -1.41
N ASP A 23 16.16 0.90 -1.98
CA ASP A 23 16.32 1.54 -3.28
C ASP A 23 17.03 2.90 -3.19
N ASN A 24 18.05 3.11 -4.04
CA ASN A 24 18.85 4.34 -4.05
C ASN A 24 18.16 5.54 -4.73
N GLY A 25 17.16 5.30 -5.57
CA GLY A 25 16.32 6.34 -6.17
C GLY A 25 15.28 6.90 -5.20
N VAL A 26 15.03 6.24 -4.07
CA VAL A 26 14.23 6.77 -2.96
C VAL A 26 15.13 7.55 -2.01
N SER A 27 14.85 8.85 -1.88
CA SER A 27 15.60 9.75 -1.01
C SER A 27 15.02 9.82 0.40
N GLN A 28 13.71 9.66 0.53
CA GLN A 28 13.00 9.69 1.82
C GLN A 28 11.74 8.84 1.74
N VAL A 29 11.43 8.15 2.84
CA VAL A 29 10.16 7.48 3.10
C VAL A 29 9.56 8.09 4.36
N THR A 30 8.35 8.62 4.26
CA THR A 30 7.58 9.05 5.43
C THR A 30 6.52 8.01 5.73
N TYR A 31 6.66 7.32 6.85
CA TYR A 31 5.61 6.45 7.37
C TYR A 31 4.54 7.29 8.07
N LEU A 32 3.33 7.29 7.52
CA LEU A 32 2.14 7.89 8.13
C LEU A 32 1.29 6.78 8.74
N GLY A 33 1.18 6.77 10.07
CA GLY A 33 0.50 5.69 10.78
C GLY A 33 -0.01 6.12 12.15
N ARG A 34 -0.92 5.33 12.72
CA ARG A 34 -1.55 5.64 14.02
C ARG A 34 -0.61 5.54 15.23
N ARG A 35 0.58 5.00 15.01
CA ARG A 35 1.60 4.69 16.03
C ARG A 35 2.95 4.48 15.33
N PRO A 36 4.08 4.57 16.06
CA PRO A 36 5.39 4.23 15.53
C PRO A 36 5.50 2.80 15.03
N LEU A 37 6.55 2.52 14.25
CA LEU A 37 6.89 1.15 13.87
C LEU A 37 7.18 0.32 15.13
N PRO A 38 6.57 -0.86 15.28
CA PRO A 38 6.82 -1.70 16.45
C PRO A 38 8.28 -2.17 16.55
N PRO A 39 8.80 -2.43 17.76
CA PRO A 39 10.19 -2.87 17.95
C PRO A 39 10.57 -4.20 17.27
N TRP A 40 9.58 -5.04 16.94
CA TRP A 40 9.84 -6.30 16.21
C TRP A 40 10.18 -6.09 14.73
N VAL A 41 9.94 -4.89 14.19
CA VAL A 41 10.23 -4.56 12.79
C VAL A 41 11.74 -4.45 12.61
N VAL A 42 12.28 -5.22 11.66
CA VAL A 42 13.66 -5.11 11.22
C VAL A 42 13.69 -4.48 9.83
N LEU A 43 14.53 -3.44 9.68
CA LEU A 43 14.69 -2.67 8.45
C LEU A 43 16.09 -2.91 7.85
N PRO A 44 16.21 -3.16 6.53
CA PRO A 44 17.51 -3.24 5.88
C PRO A 44 18.24 -1.90 5.98
N GLY A 45 19.50 -1.91 6.40
CA GLY A 45 20.30 -0.68 6.59
C GLY A 45 19.83 0.22 7.75
N GLY A 46 18.89 -0.25 8.57
CA GLY A 46 18.40 0.47 9.75
C GLY A 46 19.10 0.03 11.04
N THR A 47 18.76 0.73 12.12
CA THR A 47 19.20 0.36 13.48
C THR A 47 18.03 -0.17 14.28
N SER A 48 18.26 -1.29 14.97
CA SER A 48 17.33 -1.86 15.94
C SER A 48 17.91 -1.66 17.34
N THR A 49 17.11 -1.08 18.22
CA THR A 49 17.43 -0.95 19.65
C THR A 49 16.35 -1.67 20.45
N ASP A 50 16.76 -2.39 21.49
CA ASP A 50 15.85 -3.22 22.26
C ASP A 50 14.69 -2.40 22.83
N GLY A 51 13.46 -2.79 22.45
CA GLY A 51 12.23 -2.17 22.92
C GLY A 51 11.84 -0.84 22.24
N ALA A 52 12.64 -0.30 21.33
CA ALA A 52 12.35 0.95 20.62
C ALA A 52 12.03 0.72 19.14
N SER A 53 11.35 1.70 18.53
CA SER A 53 11.05 1.68 17.10
C SER A 53 12.33 1.70 16.26
N PRO A 54 12.41 0.90 15.18
CA PRO A 54 13.58 0.92 14.31
C PRO A 54 13.71 2.26 13.60
N THR A 55 14.95 2.71 13.39
CA THR A 55 15.26 3.94 12.65
C THR A 55 16.08 3.64 11.41
N HIS A 56 15.98 4.52 10.41
CA HIS A 56 16.75 4.42 9.16
C HIS A 56 17.02 5.83 8.62
N PRO A 57 18.18 6.12 8.01
CA PRO A 57 18.51 7.47 7.54
C PRO A 57 17.48 8.09 6.58
N LYS A 58 16.84 7.25 5.75
CA LYS A 58 15.77 7.65 4.82
C LYS A 58 14.36 7.67 5.45
N LEU A 59 14.16 7.21 6.69
CA LEU A 59 12.82 7.01 7.26
C LEU A 59 12.44 8.12 8.25
N SER A 60 11.33 8.80 7.97
CA SER A 60 10.60 9.66 8.92
C SER A 60 9.28 9.01 9.32
N THR A 61 8.81 9.25 10.56
CA THR A 61 7.52 8.75 11.04
C THR A 61 6.63 9.91 11.46
N ILE A 62 5.37 9.89 11.03
CA ILE A 62 4.32 10.81 11.46
C ILE A 62 3.23 9.99 12.12
N GLU A 63 3.01 10.26 13.41
CA GLU A 63 1.91 9.69 14.16
C GLU A 63 0.61 10.45 13.87
N HIS A 64 -0.33 9.76 13.23
CA HIS A 64 -1.61 10.32 12.84
C HIS A 64 -2.73 9.34 13.17
N LYS A 65 -3.53 9.66 14.19
CA LYS A 65 -4.50 8.71 14.76
C LYS A 65 -5.81 8.65 13.98
N ASP A 66 -6.30 9.81 13.52
CA ASP A 66 -7.59 9.94 12.84
C ASP A 66 -7.36 10.27 11.36
N PHE A 67 -7.53 9.28 10.50
CA PHE A 67 -7.34 9.42 9.05
C PHE A 67 -8.55 10.04 8.33
N LEU A 68 -9.61 10.45 9.05
CA LEU A 68 -10.71 11.22 8.48
C LEU A 68 -10.43 12.73 8.49
N THR A 69 -9.45 13.20 9.28
CA THR A 69 -9.15 14.63 9.41
C THR A 69 -7.65 14.87 9.37
N TYR A 70 -7.18 15.78 8.53
CA TYR A 70 -5.75 16.07 8.38
C TYR A 70 -5.44 17.50 8.86
N PRO A 71 -4.69 17.67 9.97
CA PRO A 71 -4.20 18.97 10.40
C PRO A 71 -3.37 19.67 9.32
N PRO A 72 -3.37 21.01 9.25
CA PRO A 72 -2.64 21.75 8.21
C PRO A 72 -1.18 21.33 8.05
N ALA A 73 -0.45 21.12 9.15
CA ALA A 73 0.96 20.68 9.12
C ALA A 73 1.16 19.32 8.43
N ILE A 74 0.23 18.38 8.62
CA ILE A 74 0.28 17.07 7.94
C ILE A 74 -0.06 17.24 6.46
N GLN A 75 -1.00 18.11 6.12
CA GLN A 75 -1.31 18.40 4.70
C GLN A 75 -0.11 19.00 3.96
N GLU A 76 0.62 19.94 4.58
CA GLU A 76 1.86 20.46 3.98
C GLU A 76 2.89 19.35 3.80
N THR A 77 3.06 18.50 4.82
CA THR A 77 4.00 17.38 4.72
C THR A 77 3.62 16.41 3.59
N ILE A 78 2.32 16.11 3.42
CA ILE A 78 1.83 15.30 2.29
C ILE A 78 2.21 15.93 0.95
N ALA A 79 2.06 17.25 0.82
CA ALA A 79 2.35 17.98 -0.42
C ALA A 79 3.84 17.99 -0.82
N GLU A 80 4.76 17.72 0.12
CA GLU A 80 6.19 17.62 -0.17
C GLU A 80 6.63 16.29 -0.80
N HIS A 81 5.72 15.32 -0.95
CA HIS A 81 6.03 14.00 -1.48
C HIS A 81 5.72 13.88 -2.98
N ASP A 82 6.40 12.95 -3.65
CA ASP A 82 6.17 12.67 -5.07
C ASP A 82 5.08 11.60 -5.27
N ALA A 83 4.92 10.71 -4.28
CA ALA A 83 3.98 9.61 -4.33
C ALA A 83 3.51 9.20 -2.93
N CYS A 84 2.33 8.58 -2.88
CA CYS A 84 1.84 7.85 -1.73
C CYS A 84 1.57 6.40 -2.10
N ILE A 85 2.13 5.47 -1.32
CA ILE A 85 1.71 4.07 -1.34
C ILE A 85 0.71 3.85 -0.21
N TRP A 86 -0.54 3.66 -0.60
CA TRP A 86 -1.66 3.45 0.29
C TRP A 86 -1.85 1.96 0.58
N ALA A 87 -1.15 1.46 1.60
CA ALA A 87 -1.22 0.07 2.05
C ALA A 87 -2.02 -0.09 3.36
N LEU A 88 -2.89 0.86 3.70
CA LEU A 88 -3.87 0.70 4.77
C LEU A 88 -4.95 -0.31 4.37
N GLY A 89 -5.16 -1.28 5.23
CA GLY A 89 -6.20 -2.29 5.10
C GLY A 89 -6.38 -3.03 6.41
N ILE A 90 -7.54 -3.66 6.54
CA ILE A 90 -7.90 -4.47 7.72
C ILE A 90 -8.68 -5.70 7.26
N SER A 91 -8.66 -6.76 8.06
CA SER A 91 -9.52 -7.93 7.82
C SER A 91 -10.98 -7.55 8.00
N THR A 92 -11.88 -8.11 7.20
CA THR A 92 -13.33 -7.99 7.42
C THR A 92 -13.81 -8.78 8.63
N VAL A 93 -13.02 -9.76 9.11
CA VAL A 93 -13.39 -10.64 10.23
C VAL A 93 -13.59 -9.82 11.50
N GLY A 94 -14.78 -9.92 12.08
CA GLY A 94 -15.13 -9.23 13.33
C GLY A 94 -15.41 -7.73 13.17
N MET A 95 -15.56 -7.21 11.94
CA MET A 95 -15.89 -5.81 11.70
C MET A 95 -17.32 -5.62 11.20
N SER A 96 -17.95 -4.51 11.58
CA SER A 96 -19.17 -4.07 10.91
C SER A 96 -18.86 -3.52 9.52
N GLU A 97 -19.86 -3.51 8.63
CA GLU A 97 -19.73 -2.88 7.31
C GLU A 97 -19.35 -1.40 7.42
N ALA A 98 -19.92 -0.66 8.38
CA ALA A 98 -19.61 0.75 8.60
C ALA A 98 -18.13 0.95 8.95
N GLN A 99 -17.60 0.17 9.90
CA GLN A 99 -16.19 0.25 10.31
C GLN A 99 -15.24 -0.12 9.16
N TYR A 100 -15.54 -1.20 8.44
CA TYR A 100 -14.73 -1.62 7.30
C TYR A 100 -14.74 -0.58 6.17
N THR A 101 -15.91 0.02 5.91
CA THR A 101 -16.08 1.08 4.90
C THR A 101 -15.35 2.35 5.30
N GLU A 102 -15.43 2.77 6.57
CA GLU A 102 -14.68 3.95 7.04
C GLU A 102 -13.17 3.78 6.84
N ILE A 103 -12.62 2.64 7.25
CA ILE A 103 -11.18 2.38 7.16
C ILE A 103 -10.72 2.22 5.69
N THR A 104 -11.48 1.50 4.88
CA THR A 104 -11.06 1.16 3.52
C THR A 104 -11.35 2.27 2.51
N PHE A 105 -12.52 2.90 2.61
CA PHE A 105 -12.98 3.93 1.69
C PHE A 105 -12.87 5.34 2.30
N GLY A 106 -13.36 5.53 3.53
CA GLY A 106 -13.40 6.85 4.18
C GLY A 106 -12.02 7.48 4.35
N TYR A 107 -11.06 6.72 4.90
CA TYR A 107 -9.68 7.20 5.10
C TYR A 107 -8.98 7.56 3.79
N LEU A 108 -9.17 6.73 2.75
CA LEU A 108 -8.63 7.03 1.42
C LEU A 108 -9.26 8.31 0.87
N ASN A 109 -10.59 8.44 0.95
CA ASN A 109 -11.29 9.60 0.40
C ASN A 109 -10.86 10.91 1.11
N ALA A 110 -10.72 10.89 2.44
CA ALA A 110 -10.20 12.05 3.18
C ALA A 110 -8.75 12.41 2.76
N PHE A 111 -7.92 11.42 2.47
CA PHE A 111 -6.58 11.65 1.90
C PHE A 111 -6.65 12.27 0.49
N LEU A 112 -7.52 11.75 -0.38
CA LEU A 112 -7.74 12.29 -1.72
C LEU A 112 -8.23 13.75 -1.69
N ASP A 113 -9.06 14.10 -0.71
CA ASP A 113 -9.50 15.48 -0.46
C ASP A 113 -8.31 16.40 -0.17
N VAL A 114 -7.34 15.94 0.63
CA VAL A 114 -6.09 16.68 0.87
C VAL A 114 -5.33 16.90 -0.42
N LEU A 115 -5.15 15.86 -1.26
CA LEU A 115 -4.44 15.98 -2.53
C LEU A 115 -5.11 16.99 -3.49
N ARG A 116 -6.45 16.99 -3.52
CA ARG A 116 -7.24 17.96 -4.30
C ARG A 116 -7.04 19.38 -3.78
N ASN A 117 -7.21 19.59 -2.48
CA ASN A 117 -7.15 20.91 -1.84
C ASN A 117 -5.75 21.53 -1.89
N LYS A 118 -4.70 20.71 -1.71
CA LYS A 118 -3.31 21.14 -1.81
C LYS A 118 -2.80 21.26 -3.25
N ALA A 119 -3.62 20.87 -4.22
CA ALA A 119 -3.30 20.89 -5.63
C ALA A 119 -1.94 20.24 -5.95
N VAL A 120 -1.61 19.13 -5.28
CA VAL A 120 -0.30 18.47 -5.42
C VAL A 120 -0.07 17.97 -6.85
N GLY A 121 1.20 17.88 -7.22
CA GLY A 121 1.63 17.41 -8.54
C GLY A 121 1.35 18.42 -9.66
N THR A 122 1.88 18.11 -10.84
CA THR A 122 1.70 18.90 -12.08
C THR A 122 1.49 17.96 -13.25
N ALA A 123 0.98 18.46 -14.39
CA ALA A 123 0.82 17.64 -15.59
C ALA A 123 2.14 17.01 -16.11
N GLY A 124 3.29 17.65 -15.83
CA GLY A 124 4.62 17.11 -16.18
C GLY A 124 5.23 16.21 -15.11
N SER A 125 4.78 16.32 -13.86
CA SER A 125 5.26 15.54 -12.72
C SER A 125 4.10 15.27 -11.76
N PRO A 126 3.24 14.28 -12.07
CA PRO A 126 2.06 14.00 -11.28
C PRO A 126 2.41 13.41 -9.92
N PHE A 127 1.62 13.75 -8.90
CA PHE A 127 1.66 13.04 -7.62
C PHE A 127 0.99 11.68 -7.79
N ARG A 128 1.68 10.60 -7.42
CA ARG A 128 1.22 9.24 -7.71
C ARG A 128 0.65 8.53 -6.49
N VAL A 129 -0.54 7.96 -6.62
CA VAL A 129 -1.16 7.15 -5.57
C VAL A 129 -1.13 5.68 -5.98
N VAL A 130 -0.34 4.87 -5.27
CA VAL A 130 -0.33 3.43 -5.43
C VAL A 130 -1.29 2.82 -4.40
N PHE A 131 -2.45 2.36 -4.83
CA PHE A 131 -3.47 1.81 -3.95
C PHE A 131 -3.38 0.28 -3.88
N ILE A 132 -3.12 -0.24 -2.68
CA ILE A 132 -3.15 -1.69 -2.44
C ILE A 132 -4.60 -2.13 -2.22
N SER A 133 -5.23 -2.56 -3.31
CA SER A 133 -6.60 -3.07 -3.33
C SER A 133 -6.64 -4.55 -2.92
N GLY A 134 -7.21 -5.43 -3.74
CA GLY A 134 -7.26 -6.86 -3.55
C GLY A 134 -7.89 -7.55 -4.74
N LYS A 135 -7.40 -8.73 -5.11
CA LYS A 135 -7.98 -9.57 -6.15
C LYS A 135 -9.46 -9.82 -5.84
N GLY A 136 -10.33 -9.55 -6.82
CA GLY A 136 -11.78 -9.69 -6.66
C GLY A 136 -12.50 -8.38 -6.31
N ALA A 137 -11.79 -7.27 -6.09
CA ALA A 137 -12.43 -5.96 -5.97
C ALA A 137 -13.39 -5.70 -7.16
N ASP A 138 -14.61 -5.28 -6.84
CA ASP A 138 -15.71 -5.18 -7.79
C ASP A 138 -16.05 -3.72 -8.07
N SER A 139 -15.57 -3.21 -9.20
CA SER A 139 -15.80 -1.83 -9.64
C SER A 139 -17.27 -1.52 -9.96
N THR A 140 -18.15 -2.53 -10.07
CA THR A 140 -19.60 -2.29 -10.18
C THR A 140 -20.26 -1.96 -8.84
N GLU A 141 -19.53 -2.17 -7.73
CA GLU A 141 -19.98 -1.95 -6.36
C GLU A 141 -21.23 -2.76 -5.98
N LYS A 142 -21.47 -3.90 -6.66
CA LYS A 142 -22.68 -4.72 -6.47
C LYS A 142 -22.39 -6.09 -5.87
N SER A 143 -21.12 -6.45 -5.68
CA SER A 143 -20.74 -7.71 -5.05
C SER A 143 -21.42 -7.88 -3.69
N ARG A 144 -21.87 -9.11 -3.45
CA ARG A 144 -22.39 -9.56 -2.16
C ARG A 144 -21.28 -9.71 -1.12
N ILE A 145 -20.03 -9.76 -1.56
CA ILE A 145 -18.86 -9.83 -0.67
C ILE A 145 -18.46 -8.40 -0.30
N LEU A 146 -18.57 -8.09 0.99
CA LEU A 146 -18.32 -6.74 1.53
C LEU A 146 -16.99 -6.15 1.08
N PHE A 147 -15.91 -6.94 1.18
CA PHE A 147 -14.57 -6.46 0.85
C PHE A 147 -14.45 -6.05 -0.62
N GLU A 148 -15.01 -6.86 -1.52
CA GLU A 148 -14.94 -6.66 -2.98
C GLU A 148 -15.63 -5.35 -3.38
N ARG A 149 -16.86 -5.16 -2.90
CA ARG A 149 -17.65 -3.96 -3.18
C ARG A 149 -17.01 -2.69 -2.63
N VAL A 150 -16.56 -2.71 -1.38
CA VAL A 150 -15.99 -1.52 -0.72
C VAL A 150 -14.61 -1.17 -1.31
N LYS A 151 -13.78 -2.17 -1.65
CA LYS A 151 -12.51 -1.93 -2.37
C LYS A 151 -12.76 -1.39 -3.77
N GLY A 152 -13.74 -1.94 -4.51
CA GLY A 152 -14.12 -1.41 -5.82
C GLY A 152 -14.61 0.04 -5.76
N ARG A 153 -15.38 0.40 -4.73
CA ARG A 153 -15.77 1.79 -4.46
C ARG A 153 -14.57 2.71 -4.19
N ALA A 154 -13.57 2.23 -3.45
CA ALA A 154 -12.33 2.97 -3.19
C ALA A 154 -11.51 3.17 -4.47
N GLU A 155 -11.41 2.15 -5.32
CA GLU A 155 -10.78 2.25 -6.64
C GLU A 155 -11.49 3.29 -7.52
N ASN A 156 -12.82 3.24 -7.60
CA ASN A 156 -13.61 4.18 -8.38
C ASN A 156 -13.40 5.64 -7.92
N SER A 157 -13.36 5.89 -6.61
CA SER A 157 -13.10 7.24 -6.07
C SER A 157 -11.69 7.75 -6.43
N LEU A 158 -10.68 6.89 -6.35
CA LEU A 158 -9.32 7.24 -6.77
C LEU A 158 -9.24 7.53 -8.27
N ILE A 159 -9.82 6.69 -9.12
CA ILE A 159 -9.84 6.87 -10.58
C ILE A 159 -10.50 8.21 -10.93
N LYS A 160 -11.68 8.47 -10.38
CA LYS A 160 -12.40 9.73 -10.59
C LYS A 160 -11.59 10.94 -10.14
N THR A 161 -10.91 10.85 -9.00
CA THR A 161 -10.04 11.93 -8.50
C THR A 161 -8.88 12.22 -9.45
N VAL A 162 -8.30 11.18 -10.06
CA VAL A 162 -7.23 11.33 -11.06
C VAL A 162 -7.77 11.98 -12.34
N GLU A 163 -8.92 11.54 -12.85
CA GLU A 163 -9.57 12.11 -14.04
C GLU A 163 -9.88 13.61 -13.86
N GLU A 164 -10.36 14.00 -12.68
CA GLU A 164 -10.67 15.39 -12.34
C GLU A 164 -9.42 16.25 -12.07
N SER A 165 -8.23 15.65 -11.97
CA SER A 165 -7.00 16.35 -11.55
C SER A 165 -6.35 17.19 -12.65
N SER A 166 -6.80 17.08 -13.90
CA SER A 166 -6.13 17.69 -15.07
C SER A 166 -4.66 17.25 -15.20
N GLY A 167 -4.40 15.96 -14.96
CA GLY A 167 -3.06 15.35 -15.08
C GLY A 167 -2.11 15.63 -13.92
N ARG A 168 -2.55 16.32 -12.86
CA ARG A 168 -1.74 16.55 -11.66
C ARG A 168 -1.56 15.31 -10.81
N LEU A 169 -2.48 14.35 -10.91
CA LEU A 169 -2.44 13.09 -10.19
C LEU A 169 -2.29 11.93 -11.18
N GLY A 170 -1.64 10.87 -10.70
CA GLY A 170 -1.63 9.55 -11.32
C GLY A 170 -1.96 8.49 -10.27
N ALA A 171 -2.41 7.33 -10.71
CA ALA A 171 -2.70 6.21 -9.82
C ALA A 171 -2.20 4.88 -10.39
N SER A 172 -1.93 3.94 -9.50
CA SER A 172 -1.75 2.53 -9.85
C SER A 172 -2.48 1.70 -8.80
N ILE A 173 -3.44 0.90 -9.25
CA ILE A 173 -4.29 0.09 -8.39
C ILE A 173 -3.80 -1.34 -8.47
N LEU A 174 -3.33 -1.87 -7.35
CA LEU A 174 -2.74 -3.21 -7.28
C LEU A 174 -3.80 -4.14 -6.68
N ARG A 175 -4.18 -5.19 -7.42
CA ARG A 175 -5.10 -6.24 -6.98
C ARG A 175 -4.34 -7.54 -6.71
N PRO A 176 -3.60 -7.61 -5.59
CA PRO A 176 -2.86 -8.81 -5.25
C PRO A 176 -3.79 -9.97 -4.96
N GLY A 177 -3.32 -11.16 -5.29
CA GLY A 177 -3.86 -12.41 -4.76
C GLY A 177 -3.39 -12.60 -3.31
N TYR A 178 -3.09 -13.83 -2.93
CA TYR A 178 -2.62 -14.12 -1.59
C TYR A 178 -1.12 -13.80 -1.43
N PHE A 179 -0.73 -13.27 -0.27
CA PHE A 179 0.66 -12.98 0.06
C PHE A 179 0.95 -13.35 1.51
N PHE A 180 2.13 -13.94 1.72
CA PHE A 180 2.58 -14.42 3.02
C PHE A 180 3.50 -13.40 3.69
N PRO A 181 3.60 -13.38 5.03
CA PRO A 181 4.70 -12.71 5.72
C PRO A 181 6.06 -13.07 5.12
N SER A 182 7.01 -12.12 5.14
CA SER A 182 8.30 -12.34 4.50
C SER A 182 9.02 -13.54 5.11
N LYS A 183 9.57 -14.40 4.25
CA LYS A 183 10.42 -15.53 4.69
C LYS A 183 11.79 -15.07 5.16
N ALA A 184 12.27 -13.92 4.66
CA ALA A 184 13.55 -13.34 5.05
C ALA A 184 13.50 -12.72 6.46
N TYR A 185 12.31 -12.44 6.99
CA TYR A 185 12.09 -11.86 8.31
C TYR A 185 11.10 -12.72 9.11
N PRO A 186 11.55 -13.86 9.67
CA PRO A 186 10.66 -14.83 10.33
C PRO A 186 9.84 -14.26 11.51
N GLN A 187 10.33 -13.19 12.14
CA GLN A 187 9.63 -12.48 13.21
C GLN A 187 8.36 -11.74 12.76
N ASP A 188 8.20 -11.50 11.45
CA ASP A 188 7.02 -10.80 10.93
C ASP A 188 5.76 -11.64 11.10
N ALA A 189 5.84 -12.94 10.79
CA ALA A 189 4.69 -13.84 10.80
C ALA A 189 3.92 -13.87 12.14
N PRO A 190 4.55 -14.08 13.31
CA PRO A 190 3.84 -14.05 14.60
C PRO A 190 3.27 -12.68 14.97
N ASN A 191 3.77 -11.59 14.40
CA ASN A 191 3.30 -10.23 14.67
C ASN A 191 2.24 -9.73 13.69
N GLN A 192 2.10 -10.39 12.53
CA GLN A 192 1.16 -10.00 11.47
C GLN A 192 0.00 -10.99 11.31
N ARG A 193 0.15 -12.23 11.78
CA ARG A 193 -0.85 -13.29 11.65
C ARG A 193 -1.08 -13.93 13.01
N ASP A 194 -2.35 -14.16 13.35
CA ASP A 194 -2.70 -14.97 14.51
C ASP A 194 -2.25 -16.44 14.33
N LEU A 195 -2.36 -17.24 15.39
CA LEU A 195 -1.92 -18.64 15.36
C LEU A 195 -2.66 -19.45 14.28
N THR A 196 -3.96 -19.24 14.11
CA THR A 196 -4.79 -19.96 13.14
C THR A 196 -4.33 -19.68 11.72
N LEU A 197 -4.16 -18.41 11.36
CA LEU A 197 -3.67 -18.00 10.06
C LEU A 197 -2.25 -18.48 9.79
N ARG A 198 -1.37 -18.51 10.80
CA ARG A 198 -0.01 -19.09 10.62
C ARG A 198 -0.03 -20.58 10.30
N VAL A 199 -0.94 -21.34 10.92
CA VAL A 199 -1.11 -22.76 10.61
C VAL A 199 -1.64 -22.94 9.20
N VAL A 200 -2.68 -22.17 8.83
CA VAL A 200 -3.23 -22.17 7.46
C VAL A 200 -2.15 -21.80 6.43
N ASP A 201 -1.38 -20.74 6.68
CA ASP A 201 -0.29 -20.30 5.81
C ASP A 201 0.76 -21.39 5.60
N LYS A 202 1.12 -22.12 6.67
CA LYS A 202 2.10 -23.21 6.60
C LYS A 202 1.59 -24.40 5.77
N LEU A 203 0.31 -24.74 5.90
CA LEU A 203 -0.31 -25.86 5.18
C LEU A 203 -0.57 -25.52 3.70
N LEU A 204 -1.07 -24.31 3.42
CA LEU A 204 -1.45 -23.91 2.07
C LEU A 204 -0.30 -23.29 1.28
N GLY A 205 0.76 -22.80 1.94
CA GLY A 205 1.82 -22.01 1.30
C GLY A 205 2.51 -22.71 0.13
N ALA A 206 3.02 -23.92 0.35
CA ALA A 206 3.70 -24.68 -0.71
C ALA A 206 2.73 -25.14 -1.81
N PRO A 207 1.58 -25.78 -1.50
CA PRO A 207 0.61 -26.15 -2.53
C PRO A 207 0.13 -24.98 -3.38
N LEU A 208 -0.22 -23.84 -2.75
CA LEU A 208 -0.73 -22.67 -3.47
C LEU A 208 0.34 -22.07 -4.37
N SER A 209 1.59 -22.01 -3.90
CA SER A 209 2.71 -21.45 -4.67
C SER A 209 3.12 -22.34 -5.85
N ILE A 210 2.97 -23.66 -5.73
CA ILE A 210 3.36 -24.63 -6.77
C ILE A 210 2.24 -24.81 -7.80
N PHE A 211 1.01 -25.06 -7.36
CA PHE A 211 -0.09 -25.42 -8.24
C PHE A 211 -0.90 -24.22 -8.72
N TYR A 212 -0.84 -23.08 -8.02
CA TYR A 212 -1.49 -21.85 -8.44
C TYR A 212 -0.60 -20.60 -8.27
N PRO A 213 0.58 -20.57 -8.93
CA PRO A 213 1.56 -19.48 -8.79
C PRO A 213 1.02 -18.11 -9.22
N ALA A 214 -0.01 -18.07 -10.08
CA ALA A 214 -0.69 -16.86 -10.50
C ALA A 214 -1.66 -16.29 -9.43
N GLY A 215 -1.99 -17.07 -8.40
CA GLY A 215 -2.82 -16.65 -7.28
C GLY A 215 -2.06 -16.06 -6.09
N VAL A 216 -0.73 -16.09 -6.13
CA VAL A 216 0.14 -15.59 -5.05
C VAL A 216 1.16 -14.61 -5.58
N ILE A 217 1.57 -13.68 -4.72
CA ILE A 217 2.67 -12.74 -4.96
C ILE A 217 3.50 -12.63 -3.68
N SER A 218 4.83 -12.61 -3.79
CA SER A 218 5.67 -12.39 -2.62
C SER A 218 5.61 -10.92 -2.18
N VAL A 219 5.93 -10.65 -0.91
CA VAL A 219 5.98 -9.26 -0.42
C VAL A 219 7.16 -8.48 -0.99
N GLU A 220 8.20 -9.18 -1.45
CA GLU A 220 9.33 -8.64 -2.18
C GLU A 220 8.91 -8.22 -3.61
N GLU A 221 8.19 -9.10 -4.34
CA GLU A 221 7.59 -8.78 -5.64
C GLU A 221 6.61 -7.60 -5.50
N MET A 222 5.75 -7.63 -4.46
CA MET A 222 4.83 -6.55 -4.15
C MET A 222 5.56 -5.21 -3.93
N GLY A 223 6.63 -5.24 -3.15
CA GLY A 223 7.41 -4.06 -2.82
C GLY A 223 8.11 -3.47 -4.03
N GLN A 224 8.73 -4.30 -4.86
CA GLN A 224 9.34 -3.88 -6.11
C GLN A 224 8.29 -3.31 -7.08
N PHE A 225 7.14 -3.97 -7.24
CA PHE A 225 6.10 -3.49 -8.14
C PHE A 225 5.52 -2.15 -7.66
N ALA A 226 5.25 -2.01 -6.36
CA ALA A 226 4.71 -0.78 -5.79
C ALA A 226 5.69 0.40 -5.92
N LEU A 227 7.00 0.16 -5.78
CA LEU A 227 8.04 1.17 -6.03
C LEU A 227 8.04 1.63 -7.49
N GLU A 228 8.03 0.70 -8.45
CA GLU A 228 8.02 1.02 -9.88
C GLU A 228 6.70 1.70 -10.31
N ALA A 229 5.58 1.31 -9.70
CA ALA A 229 4.29 1.97 -9.87
C ALA A 229 4.33 3.40 -9.32
N ALA A 230 4.96 3.62 -8.17
CA ALA A 230 5.16 4.97 -7.60
C ALA A 230 6.05 5.86 -8.48
N ARG A 231 6.89 5.27 -9.34
CA ARG A 231 7.68 5.98 -10.37
C ARG A 231 6.88 6.25 -11.66
N GLY A 232 5.67 5.71 -11.78
CA GLY A 232 4.83 5.84 -12.97
C GLY A 232 5.26 4.98 -14.14
N LYS A 233 6.02 3.90 -13.90
CA LYS A 233 6.67 3.09 -14.96
C LYS A 233 5.74 2.65 -16.09
N TRP A 234 4.48 2.38 -15.78
CA TRP A 234 3.52 1.83 -16.74
C TRP A 234 2.44 2.82 -17.18
N GLU A 235 2.44 4.07 -16.69
CA GLU A 235 1.38 5.06 -16.98
C GLU A 235 1.32 5.41 -18.48
N ALA A 236 2.48 5.54 -19.13
CA ALA A 236 2.53 5.89 -20.55
C ALA A 236 1.86 4.84 -21.46
N LYS A 237 1.82 3.57 -21.03
CA LYS A 237 1.21 2.47 -21.80
C LYS A 237 -0.22 2.17 -21.35
N SER A 238 -0.49 2.27 -20.05
CA SER A 238 -1.74 1.78 -19.45
C SER A 238 -2.69 2.88 -18.99
N GLY A 239 -2.37 4.15 -19.26
CA GLY A 239 -3.15 5.31 -18.86
C GLY A 239 -2.80 5.82 -17.46
N PRO A 240 -3.51 6.84 -16.95
CA PRO A 240 -3.17 7.51 -15.70
C PRO A 240 -3.60 6.74 -14.44
N SER A 241 -4.46 5.73 -14.56
CA SER A 241 -4.99 4.95 -13.41
C SER A 241 -5.09 3.44 -13.68
N PRO A 242 -4.02 2.76 -14.14
CA PRO A 242 -4.06 1.33 -14.42
C PRO A 242 -4.40 0.48 -13.20
N ILE A 243 -5.16 -0.59 -13.45
CA ILE A 243 -5.45 -1.66 -12.49
C ILE A 243 -4.60 -2.86 -12.88
N PHE A 244 -3.81 -3.39 -11.94
CA PHE A 244 -2.92 -4.53 -12.14
C PHE A 244 -3.40 -5.73 -11.33
N GLU A 245 -3.81 -6.77 -12.05
CA GLU A 245 -4.14 -8.06 -11.42
C GLU A 245 -2.87 -8.82 -11.02
N ASN A 246 -2.97 -9.74 -10.06
CA ASN A 246 -1.82 -10.47 -9.52
C ASN A 246 -0.89 -11.09 -10.58
N ALA A 247 -1.46 -11.78 -11.57
CA ALA A 247 -0.68 -12.43 -12.63
C ALA A 247 0.02 -11.42 -13.55
N GLU A 248 -0.62 -10.28 -13.80
CA GLU A 248 -0.06 -9.20 -14.60
C GLU A 248 1.14 -8.57 -13.90
N MET A 249 1.02 -8.23 -12.61
CA MET A 249 2.14 -7.69 -11.82
C MET A 249 3.38 -8.59 -11.92
N LYS A 250 3.20 -9.91 -11.74
CA LYS A 250 4.32 -10.87 -11.83
C LYS A 250 4.93 -10.97 -13.22
N ASN A 251 4.14 -10.79 -14.27
CA ASN A 251 4.67 -10.81 -15.63
C ASN A 251 5.44 -9.52 -15.95
N LEU A 252 4.92 -8.36 -15.52
CA LEU A 252 5.57 -7.06 -15.71
C LEU A 252 6.89 -6.96 -14.92
N LEU A 253 6.98 -7.58 -13.74
CA LEU A 253 8.24 -7.63 -12.98
C LEU A 253 9.37 -8.35 -13.70
N LYS A 254 9.09 -9.26 -14.64
CA LYS A 254 10.14 -9.93 -15.43
C LYS A 254 10.88 -9.00 -16.38
N SER A 255 10.31 -7.82 -16.64
CA SER A 255 10.89 -6.78 -17.50
C SER A 255 11.38 -5.56 -16.72
N VAL A 256 11.50 -5.66 -15.39
CA VAL A 256 12.06 -4.63 -14.50
C VAL A 256 13.51 -4.98 -14.20
#